data_AF-A0A3B9ETD7-F1
#
_entry.id   AF-A0A3B9ETD7-F1
#
_cell.length_a   1.000
_cell.length_b   1.000
_cell.length_c   1.000
_cell.angle_alpha   90.00
_cell.angle_beta   90.00
_cell.angle_gamma   90.00
#
_symmetry.space_group_name_H-M   'P 1'
#
loop_
_entity.id
_entity.type
_entity.pdbx_description
1 polymer ?
#
loop_
_entity_poly.entity_id
_entity_poly.type
_entity_poly.pdbx_seq_one_letter_code
_entity_poly.pdbx_strand_id
1 'polypeptide(L)' 'PDTKYREEAYYLRLKSAYELAKNSIESKKLQRFIESKTAYFDFIERYPEGANVEDAVQMYVEIQDQIENLKKIQS' A
#
# COMPACT_ATOMS: atom_id res chain seq x y z
N PRO A 1 -4.28 20.73 -13.01
CA PRO A 1 -4.75 19.61 -13.87
C PRO A 1 -4.42 18.25 -13.24
N ASP A 2 -5.43 17.55 -12.72
CA ASP A 2 -5.32 16.11 -12.50
C ASP A 2 -5.30 15.42 -13.86
N THR A 3 -4.20 14.75 -14.16
CA THR A 3 -4.05 13.97 -15.40
C THR A 3 -4.05 12.50 -15.02
N LYS A 4 -4.49 11.63 -15.95
CA LYS A 4 -4.41 10.16 -15.79
C LYS A 4 -3.02 9.66 -15.35
N TYR A 5 -1.96 10.35 -15.77
CA TYR A 5 -0.57 10.03 -15.40
C TYR A 5 -0.28 10.27 -13.91
N ARG A 6 -1.01 11.21 -13.28
CA ARG A 6 -0.86 11.48 -11.84
C ARG A 6 -1.51 10.37 -11.01
N GLU A 7 -2.74 9.95 -11.36
CA GLU A 7 -3.38 8.79 -10.74
C GLU A 7 -2.48 7.55 -10.84
N GLU A 8 -2.01 7.24 -12.05
CA GLU A 8 -1.13 6.11 -12.31
C GLU A 8 0.16 6.18 -11.47
N ALA A 9 0.78 7.36 -11.34
CA ALA A 9 1.98 7.53 -10.53
C ALA A 9 1.75 7.25 -9.03
N TYR A 10 0.63 7.71 -8.46
CA TYR A 10 0.29 7.42 -7.07
C TYR A 10 -0.02 5.94 -6.85
N TYR A 11 -0.75 5.32 -7.79
CA TYR A 11 -1.01 3.89 -7.76
C TYR A 11 0.29 3.06 -7.85
N LEU A 12 1.20 3.40 -8.77
CA LEU A 12 2.50 2.73 -8.90
C LEU A 12 3.37 2.89 -7.65
N ARG A 13 3.29 4.04 -6.97
CA ARG A 13 3.93 4.26 -5.66
C ARG A 13 3.39 3.30 -4.62
N LEU A 14 2.06 3.15 -4.50
CA LEU A 14 1.43 2.16 -3.61
C LEU A 14 1.90 0.74 -3.94
N LYS A 15 1.76 0.33 -5.21
CA LYS A 15 2.11 -1.01 -5.68
C LYS A 15 3.57 -1.35 -5.41
N SER A 16 4.47 -0.42 -5.67
CA SER A 16 5.91 -0.61 -5.44
C SER A 16 6.23 -0.74 -3.94
N ALA A 17 5.59 0.07 -3.08
CA ALA A 17 5.77 -0.01 -1.63
C ALA A 17 5.24 -1.35 -1.07
N TYR A 18 4.08 -1.80 -1.55
CA TYR A 18 3.48 -3.08 -1.18
C TYR A 18 4.36 -4.27 -1.60
N GLU A 19 4.83 -4.30 -2.85
CA GLU A 19 5.73 -5.37 -3.31
C GLU A 19 7.09 -5.35 -2.61
N LEU A 20 7.63 -4.17 -2.30
CA LEU A 20 8.82 -4.05 -1.47
C LEU A 20 8.59 -4.65 -0.09
N ALA A 21 7.45 -4.37 0.55
CA ALA A 21 7.11 -4.91 1.86
C ALA A 21 7.03 -6.45 1.83
N LYS A 22 6.36 -7.04 0.84
CA LYS A 22 6.27 -8.51 0.67
C LYS A 22 7.61 -9.20 0.55
N ASN A 23 8.51 -8.62 -0.24
CA ASN A 23 9.83 -9.19 -0.54
C ASN A 23 10.91 -8.78 0.47
N SER A 24 10.52 -8.20 1.60
CA SER A 24 11.46 -7.75 2.63
C SER A 24 11.91 -8.86 3.56
N ILE A 25 13.08 -8.67 4.19
CA ILE A 25 13.47 -9.45 5.37
C ILE A 25 12.52 -9.16 6.54
N GLU A 26 12.34 -10.13 7.44
CA GLU A 26 11.38 -10.07 8.55
C GLU A 26 11.52 -8.80 9.40
N SER A 27 12.76 -8.40 9.73
CA SER A 27 13.04 -7.20 10.53
C SER A 27 12.60 -5.88 9.87
N LYS A 28 12.33 -5.88 8.56
CA LYS A 28 11.89 -4.69 7.80
C LYS A 28 10.44 -4.77 7.33
N LYS A 29 9.83 -5.96 7.32
CA LYS A 29 8.47 -6.17 6.77
C LYS A 29 7.45 -5.24 7.43
N LEU A 30 7.40 -5.19 8.76
CA LEU A 30 6.38 -4.40 9.47
C LEU A 30 6.44 -2.91 9.09
N GLN A 31 7.62 -2.31 9.15
CA GLN A 31 7.81 -0.91 8.80
C GLN A 31 7.43 -0.62 7.34
N ARG A 32 7.78 -1.52 6.41
CA ARG A 32 7.47 -1.35 4.98
C ARG A 32 5.99 -1.54 4.65
N PHE A 33 5.29 -2.42 5.35
CA PHE A 33 3.83 -2.50 5.25
C PHE A 33 3.14 -1.27 5.82
N ILE A 34 3.68 -0.65 6.87
CA ILE A 34 3.19 0.64 7.37
C ILE A 34 3.39 1.74 6.30
N GLU A 35 4.53 1.75 5.61
CA GLU A 35 4.80 2.69 4.52
C GLU A 35 3.87 2.46 3.31
N SER A 36 3.59 1.21 2.93
CA SER A 36 2.62 0.92 1.87
C SER A 36 1.20 1.32 2.26
N LYS A 37 0.83 1.18 3.54
CA LYS A 37 -0.44 1.70 4.08
C LYS A 37 -0.54 3.22 3.93
N THR A 38 0.54 3.96 4.20
CA THR A 38 0.58 5.42 3.96
C THR A 38 0.40 5.73 2.48
N ALA A 39 1.09 5.02 1.59
CA ALA A 39 0.94 5.22 0.14
C ALA A 39 -0.49 4.92 -0.36
N TYR A 40 -1.19 3.95 0.25
CA TYR A 40 -2.59 3.69 -0.04
C TYR A 40 -3.48 4.88 0.32
N PHE A 41 -3.30 5.44 1.53
CA PHE A 41 -4.08 6.60 1.93
C PHE A 41 -3.79 7.83 1.05
N ASP A 42 -2.52 8.05 0.68
CA ASP A 42 -2.16 9.11 -0.27
C ASP A 42 -2.91 8.97 -1.60
N PHE A 43 -3.02 7.74 -2.12
CA PHE A 43 -3.71 7.42 -3.36
C PHE A 43 -5.23 7.61 -3.24
N ILE A 44 -5.88 6.96 -2.26
CA ILE A 44 -7.36 6.95 -2.16
C ILE A 44 -7.94 8.31 -1.74
N GLU A 45 -7.19 9.13 -1.00
CA GLU A 45 -7.58 10.51 -0.67
C GLU A 45 -7.70 11.39 -1.92
N ARG A 46 -6.84 11.15 -2.92
CA ARG A 46 -6.79 11.93 -4.16
C ARG A 46 -7.66 11.34 -5.27
N TYR A 47 -7.72 10.01 -5.32
CA TYR A 47 -8.39 9.23 -6.35
C TYR A 47 -9.32 8.20 -5.70
N PRO A 48 -10.45 8.64 -5.09
CA PRO A 48 -11.41 7.74 -4.45
C PRO A 48 -12.16 6.87 -5.46
N GLU A 49 -12.17 7.27 -6.73
CA GLU A 49 -12.76 6.55 -7.86
C GLU A 49 -11.74 6.51 -9.00
N GLY A 50 -11.72 5.43 -9.78
CA GLY A 50 -10.76 5.25 -10.87
C GLY A 50 -10.51 3.79 -11.21
N ALA A 51 -9.76 3.55 -12.28
CA ALA A 51 -9.50 2.20 -12.78
C ALA A 51 -8.65 1.36 -11.81
N ASN A 52 -7.87 2.01 -10.95
CA ASN A 52 -6.93 1.34 -10.04
C ASN A 52 -7.45 1.21 -8.60
N VAL A 53 -8.65 1.73 -8.29
CA VAL A 53 -9.18 1.78 -6.92
C VAL A 53 -9.46 0.39 -6.36
N GLU A 54 -10.05 -0.49 -7.15
CA GLU A 54 -10.38 -1.85 -6.72
C GLU A 54 -9.10 -2.62 -6.30
N ASP A 55 -8.06 -2.56 -7.13
CA ASP A 55 -6.77 -3.19 -6.83
C ASP A 55 -6.07 -2.54 -5.62
N ALA A 56 -6.15 -1.21 -5.48
CA ALA A 56 -5.62 -0.51 -4.31
C ALA A 56 -6.31 -0.94 -3.01
N VAL A 57 -7.63 -1.17 -3.03
CA VAL A 57 -8.39 -1.65 -1.88
C VAL A 57 -8.01 -3.09 -1.54
N GLN A 58 -7.82 -3.96 -2.53
CA GLN A 58 -7.35 -5.33 -2.32
C GLN A 58 -5.96 -5.33 -1.66
N MET A 59 -5.01 -4.54 -2.17
CA MET A 59 -3.70 -4.36 -1.55
C MET A 59 -3.83 -3.87 -0.10
N TYR A 60 -4.73 -2.92 0.17
CA TYR A 60 -4.92 -2.40 1.53
C TYR A 60 -5.39 -3.45 2.53
N VAL A 61 -6.32 -4.33 2.14
CA VAL A 61 -6.79 -5.43 2.99
C VAL A 61 -5.60 -6.32 3.38
N GLU A 62 -4.81 -6.76 2.40
CA GLU A 62 -3.63 -7.58 2.66
C GLU A 62 -2.60 -6.85 3.52
N ILE A 63 -2.38 -5.55 3.29
CA ILE A 63 -1.49 -4.72 4.11
C ILE A 63 -1.93 -4.72 5.58
N GLN A 64 -3.23 -4.58 5.87
CA GLN A 64 -3.73 -4.63 7.26
C GLN A 64 -3.48 -5.98 7.90
N ASP A 65 -3.81 -7.06 7.20
CA ASP A 65 -3.66 -8.42 7.70
C ASP A 65 -2.18 -8.72 8.02
N GLN A 66 -1.26 -8.31 7.14
CA GLN A 66 0.18 -8.48 7.37
C GLN A 66 0.67 -7.66 8.56
N ILE A 67 0.23 -6.41 8.72
CA ILE A 67 0.59 -5.58 9.87
C ILE A 67 0.11 -6.23 11.18
N GLU A 68 -1.13 -6.71 11.23
CA GLU A 68 -1.68 -7.34 12.43
C GLU A 68 -0.90 -8.62 12.79
N ASN A 69 -0.63 -9.47 11.80
CA ASN A 69 0.12 -10.70 12.00
C ASN A 69 1.55 -10.45 12.47
N LEU A 70 2.25 -9.50 11.85
CA LEU A 70 3.63 -9.15 12.23
C LEU A 70 3.71 -8.57 13.64
N LYS A 71 2.72 -7.77 14.06
CA LYS A 71 2.64 -7.26 15.44
C LYS A 71 2.45 -8.37 16.47
N LYS A 72 1.63 -9.39 16.16
CA LYS A 72 1.41 -10.57 17.03
C LYS A 72 2.66 -11.44 17.17
N ILE A 73 3.52 -11.49 16.15
CA ILE A 73 4.78 -12.25 16.21
C ILE A 73 5.84 -11.50 17.04
N GLN A 74 5.78 -10.17 17.08
CA GLN A 74 6.75 -9.32 17.77
C GLN A 74 6.34 -9.00 19.22
N SER A 75 5.12 -9.33 19.64
CA SER A 75 4.62 -9.20 21.01
C SER A 75 5.03 -10.39 21.87
#